data_AF-A0A920BF59-F1
#
_entry.id   AF-A0A920BF59-F1
#
_cell.length_a   1.000
_cell.length_b   1.000
_cell.length_c   1.000
_cell.angle_alpha   90.00
_cell.angle_beta   90.00
_cell.angle_gamma   90.00
#
_symmetry.space_group_name_H-M   'P 1'
#
loop_
_entity.id
_entity.type
_entity.pdbx_description
1 polymer ?
#
loop_
_entity_poly.entity_id
_entity_poly.type
_entity_poly.pdbx_seq_one_letter_code
_entity_poly.pdbx_strand_id
1 'polypeptide(L)' 'MPHPYLVPMSVRLSGAPLQIGGQDCHFADHGAYTGDVSAGMLRDCGASTVLLGHSERRSAHGESSDLVAQK' A
#
# COMPACT_ATOMS: atom_id res chain seq x y z
N MET A 1 2.07 0.97 -7.02
CA MET A 1 3.37 1.61 -7.30
C MET A 1 4.20 1.68 -6.02
N PRO A 2 5.54 1.84 -6.09
CA PRO A 2 6.36 2.05 -4.90
C PRO A 2 5.96 3.33 -4.16
N HIS A 3 5.93 3.28 -2.82
CA HIS A 3 5.37 4.33 -1.96
C HIS A 3 5.91 5.75 -2.24
N PRO A 4 7.22 5.98 -2.47
CA PRO A 4 7.75 7.33 -2.71
C PRO A 4 7.17 8.04 -3.95
N TYR A 5 6.57 7.29 -4.88
CA TYR A 5 6.02 7.84 -6.12
C TYR A 5 4.50 8.04 -6.08
N LEU A 6 3.81 7.70 -4.98
CA LEU A 6 2.36 7.82 -4.88
C LEU A 6 1.86 9.25 -5.06
N VAL A 7 2.39 10.19 -4.27
CA VAL A 7 2.01 11.61 -4.35
C VAL A 7 2.30 12.25 -5.71
N PRO A 8 3.53 12.17 -6.28
CA PRO A 8 3.78 12.82 -7.57
C PRO A 8 2.93 12.21 -8.69
N MET A 9 2.62 10.91 -8.64
CA MET A 9 1.74 10.29 -9.63
C MET A 9 0.27 10.62 -9.41
N SER A 10 -0.21 10.75 -8.17
CA SER A 10 -1.59 11.17 -7.88
C SER A 10 -1.86 12.56 -8.42
N VAL A 11 -0.91 13.49 -8.23
CA VAL A 11 -0.97 14.85 -8.80
C VAL A 11 -0.97 14.80 -10.33
N ARG A 12 -0.04 14.04 -10.93
CA ARG A 12 0.12 13.98 -12.40
C ARG A 12 -1.06 13.33 -13.11
N LEU A 13 -1.76 12.41 -12.44
CA LEU A 13 -2.91 11.68 -12.98
C LEU A 13 -4.25 12.28 -12.52
N SER A 14 -4.25 13.41 -11.83
CA SER A 14 -5.47 14.07 -11.37
C SER A 14 -6.42 14.37 -12.53
N GLY A 15 -7.65 13.86 -12.44
CA GLY A 15 -8.68 13.98 -13.48
C GLY A 15 -8.58 12.99 -14.64
N ALA A 16 -7.51 12.18 -14.71
CA ALA A 16 -7.44 11.07 -15.66
C ALA A 16 -8.34 9.90 -15.20
N PRO A 17 -8.87 9.08 -16.12
CA PRO A 17 -9.62 7.88 -15.77
C PRO A 17 -8.69 6.72 -15.34
N LEU A 18 -7.67 7.01 -14.54
CA LEU A 18 -6.69 6.06 -14.03
C LEU A 18 -6.67 6.09 -12.50
N GLN A 19 -6.70 4.90 -11.90
CA GLN A 19 -6.54 4.73 -10.47
C GLN A 19 -5.09 4.46 -10.12
N ILE A 20 -4.70 4.89 -8.92
CA ILE A 20 -3.39 4.62 -8.34
C ILE A 20 -3.52 3.76 -7.08
N GLY A 21 -2.52 2.92 -6.83
CA GLY A 21 -2.54 2.01 -5.69
C GLY A 21 -1.16 1.75 -5.09
N GLY A 22 -1.14 1.39 -3.81
CA GLY A 22 0.05 0.91 -3.10
C GLY A 22 0.42 -0.53 -3.47
N GLN A 23 1.63 -0.96 -3.09
CA GLN A 23 2.10 -2.36 -3.30
C GLN A 23 2.09 -3.22 -2.05
N ASP A 24 1.94 -2.60 -0.88
CA ASP A 24 1.73 -3.23 0.41
C ASP A 24 1.31 -2.17 1.42
N CYS A 25 0.66 -2.58 2.51
CA CYS A 25 0.50 -1.79 3.72
C CYS A 25 0.61 -2.65 4.97
N HIS A 26 0.83 -1.99 6.10
CA HIS A 26 0.71 -2.62 7.41
C HIS A 26 -0.77 -2.79 7.78
N PHE A 27 -1.09 -3.85 8.54
CA PHE A 27 -2.47 -4.16 8.94
C PHE A 27 -3.02 -3.16 9.97
N ALA A 28 -2.15 -2.61 10.82
CA ALA A 28 -2.53 -1.60 11.79
C ALA A 28 -2.52 -0.20 11.16
N ASP A 29 -3.50 0.62 11.54
CA ASP A 29 -3.63 2.01 11.10
C ASP A 29 -2.47 2.92 11.56
N HIS A 30 -1.89 2.62 12.72
CA HIS A 30 -0.80 3.35 13.35
C HIS A 30 -0.10 2.49 14.43
N GLY A 31 1.12 2.87 14.83
CA GLY A 31 1.85 2.21 15.91
C GLY A 31 3.37 2.28 15.73
N ALA A 32 4.09 1.53 16.56
CA ALA A 32 5.55 1.46 16.53
C ALA A 32 6.07 0.51 15.43
N TYR A 33 5.79 0.86 14.17
CA TYR A 33 6.13 0.08 12.97
C TYR A 33 7.05 0.90 12.06
N THR A 34 8.29 1.12 12.50
CA THR A 34 9.26 1.97 11.78
C THR A 34 9.49 1.44 10.35
N GLY A 35 9.22 2.29 9.36
CA GLY A 35 9.42 1.99 7.95
C GLY A 35 8.18 1.47 7.22
N ASP A 36 7.11 1.15 7.95
CA ASP A 36 5.86 0.68 7.36
C ASP A 36 4.92 1.83 6.98
N VAL A 37 3.98 1.53 6.08
CA VAL A 37 2.95 2.46 5.60
C VAL A 37 1.57 1.87 5.88
N SER A 38 0.68 2.62 6.52
CA SER A 38 -0.70 2.18 6.75
C SER A 38 -1.60 2.42 5.53
N ALA A 39 -2.73 1.70 5.46
CA ALA A 39 -3.74 1.94 4.42
C ALA A 39 -4.25 3.39 4.44
N GLY A 40 -4.35 4.00 5.62
CA GLY A 40 -4.68 5.42 5.78
C GLY A 40 -3.69 6.35 5.07
N MET A 41 -2.38 6.14 5.24
CA MET A 41 -1.35 6.92 4.56
C MET A 41 -1.41 6.77 3.04
N LEU A 42 -1.68 5.56 2.53
CA LEU A 42 -1.87 5.33 1.08
C LEU A 42 -3.03 6.15 0.54
N ARG A 43 -4.19 6.12 1.23
CA ARG A 43 -5.37 6.89 0.87
C ARG A 43 -5.09 8.39 0.87
N ASP A 44 -4.38 8.88 1.89
CA ASP A 44 -4.04 10.30 2.01
C ASP A 44 -3.09 10.76 0.87
N CYS A 45 -2.32 9.84 0.29
CA CYS A 45 -1.51 10.07 -0.91
C CYS A 45 -2.29 10.01 -2.23
N GLY A 46 -3.59 9.69 -2.18
CA GLY A 46 -4.49 9.58 -3.34
C GLY A 46 -4.68 8.15 -3.87
N ALA A 47 -4.14 7.13 -3.21
CA ALA A 47 -4.37 5.74 -3.60
C ALA A 47 -5.82 5.30 -3.32
N SER A 48 -6.41 4.55 -4.25
CA SER A 48 -7.74 3.94 -4.06
C SER A 48 -7.68 2.42 -3.87
N THR A 49 -6.53 1.80 -4.09
CA THR A 49 -6.32 0.36 -3.98
C THR A 49 -4.95 0.03 -3.39
N VAL A 50 -4.79 -1.18 -2.88
CA VAL A 50 -3.51 -1.74 -2.45
C VAL A 50 -3.43 -3.20 -2.85
N LEU A 51 -2.26 -3.62 -3.35
CA LEU A 51 -1.97 -5.02 -3.60
C LEU A 51 -1.53 -5.68 -2.29
N LEU A 52 -2.16 -6.80 -1.91
CA LEU A 52 -1.85 -7.55 -0.70
C LEU A 52 -1.55 -9.01 -1.02
N GLY A 53 -0.60 -9.60 -0.29
CA GLY A 53 -0.25 -11.01 -0.45
C GLY A 53 0.37 -11.37 -1.80
N HIS A 54 1.10 -10.43 -2.42
CA HIS A 54 1.92 -10.70 -3.60
C HIS A 54 2.86 -11.88 -3.33
N SER A 55 3.10 -12.73 -4.33
CA SER A 55 3.90 -13.96 -4.16
C SER A 55 5.30 -13.66 -3.60
N GLU A 56 5.93 -12.57 -4.03
CA GLU A 56 7.22 -12.10 -3.50
C GLU A 56 7.15 -11.78 -2.01
N ARG A 57 6.05 -11.19 -1.52
CA ARG A 57 5.86 -10.90 -0.10
C ARG A 57 5.63 -12.16 0.73
N ARG A 58 4.89 -13.13 0.18
CA ARG A 58 4.72 -14.43 0.84
C ARG A 58 6.04 -15.19 0.96
N SER A 59 6.82 -15.22 -0.11
CA SER A 59 8.07 -15.99 -0.15
C SER A 59 9.26 -15.30 0.53
N ALA A 60 9.43 -13.98 0.34
CA ALA A 60 10.59 -13.25 0.86
C ALA A 60 10.33 -12.56 2.21
N HIS A 61 9.07 -12.19 2.50
CA HIS A 61 8.68 -11.49 3.72
C HIS A 61 7.81 -12.34 4.67
N GLY A 62 7.52 -13.60 4.31
CA GLY A 62 6.84 -14.56 5.19
C GLY A 62 5.36 -14.23 5.46
N GLU A 63 4.68 -13.52 4.55
CA GLU A 63 3.28 -13.16 4.76
C GLU A 63 2.33 -14.37 4.71
N SER A 64 1.83 -14.78 5.88
CA SER A 64 0.84 -15.84 6.01
C SER A 64 -0.53 -15.42 5.45
N SER A 65 -1.39 -16.38 5.14
CA SER A 65 -2.77 -16.10 4.74
C SER A 65 -3.53 -15.31 5.80
N ASP A 66 -3.30 -15.61 7.08
CA ASP A 66 -3.94 -14.89 8.19
C ASP A 66 -3.47 -13.43 8.28
N LEU A 67 -2.18 -13.18 8.06
CA LEU A 67 -1.65 -11.82 8.04
C LEU A 67 -2.23 -11.03 6.85
N VAL A 68 -2.28 -11.64 5.66
CA VAL A 68 -2.85 -11.00 4.46
C VAL A 68 -4.34 -10.70 4.64
N ALA A 69 -5.08 -11.56 5.34
CA ALA A 69 -6.50 -11.34 5.63
C ALA A 69 -6.75 -10.23 6.68
N GLN A 70 -5.75 -9.89 7.50
CA GLN A 70 -5.82 -8.80 8.48
C GLN A 70 -5.46 -7.43 7.89
N LYS A 71 -4.71 -7.41 6.78
CA LYS A 71 -4.34 -6.19 6.06
C LYS A 71 -5.49 -5.66 5.22
#